data_AF-A0AAD9KER9-F1
#
_entry.id   AF-A0AAD9KER9-F1
#
_cell.length_a   1.000
_cell.length_b   1.000
_cell.length_c   1.000
_cell.angle_alpha   90.00
_cell.angle_beta   90.00
_cell.angle_gamma   90.00
#
_symmetry.space_group_name_H-M   'P 1'
#
loop_
_entity.id
_entity.type
_entity.pdbx_description
1 polymer ?
#
loop_
_entity_poly.entity_id
_entity_poly.type
_entity_poly.pdbx_seq_one_letter_code
_entity_poly.pdbx_strand_id
1 'polypeptide(L)'
;RIHSLTHPLTHSLTHSFYLFFLTDGVALSNEKRLIKHLLDNYERVGKVGRPVFNTTDTITVQYGLALIQILDLDEKNQVLTTNCWSRYVSRSSVGLRRMGEVI
;
A
#
# COMPACT_ATOMS: atom_id res chain seq x y z
N ARG A 1 -52.85 -13.25 25.29
CA ARG A 1 -53.44 -13.07 23.94
C ARG A 1 -52.95 -11.74 23.38
N ILE A 2 -51.71 -11.70 22.89
CA ILE A 2 -51.12 -10.53 22.23
C ILE A 2 -50.39 -11.04 20.98
N HIS A 3 -51.13 -11.73 20.13
CA HIS A 3 -50.68 -12.05 18.78
C HIS A 3 -51.73 -11.47 17.84
N SER A 4 -51.26 -10.97 16.69
CA SER A 4 -52.03 -10.51 15.53
C SER A 4 -52.43 -9.04 15.48
N LEU A 5 -51.45 -8.13 15.34
CA LEU A 5 -51.57 -7.04 14.36
C LEU A 5 -50.20 -6.48 13.97
N THR A 6 -49.33 -7.31 13.40
CA THR A 6 -48.11 -6.82 12.72
C THR A 6 -48.48 -6.46 11.29
N HIS A 7 -48.63 -5.16 11.04
CA HIS A 7 -49.05 -4.57 9.77
C HIS A 7 -48.10 -4.92 8.61
N PRO A 8 -48.57 -5.10 7.36
CA PRO A 8 -47.73 -5.40 6.18
C PRO A 8 -46.65 -4.34 5.90
N LEU A 9 -46.82 -3.13 6.45
CA LEU A 9 -45.87 -2.03 6.38
C LEU A 9 -44.56 -2.33 7.14
N THR A 10 -44.60 -3.12 8.22
CA THR A 10 -43.40 -3.43 9.00
C THR A 10 -42.41 -4.28 8.20
N HIS A 11 -42.92 -5.22 7.39
CA HIS A 11 -42.08 -6.06 6.54
C HIS A 11 -41.46 -5.26 5.37
N SER A 12 -42.25 -4.40 4.72
CA SER A 12 -41.75 -3.50 3.67
C SER A 12 -40.66 -2.56 4.19
N LEU A 13 -40.88 -1.97 5.37
CA LEU A 13 -39.89 -1.11 6.03
C LEU A 13 -38.64 -1.90 6.43
N THR A 14 -38.76 -3.12 6.94
CA THR A 14 -37.59 -3.96 7.25
C THR A 14 -36.82 -4.36 5.99
N HIS A 15 -37.49 -4.66 4.88
CA HIS A 15 -36.82 -4.97 3.61
C HIS A 15 -36.14 -3.74 3.02
N SER A 16 -36.78 -2.57 3.08
CA SER A 16 -36.21 -1.31 2.64
C SER A 16 -35.01 -0.91 3.50
N PHE A 17 -35.08 -1.10 4.81
CA PHE A 17 -33.98 -0.84 5.74
C PHE A 17 -32.82 -1.82 5.54
N TYR A 18 -33.10 -3.10 5.27
CA TYR A 18 -32.08 -4.11 4.95
C TYR A 18 -31.42 -3.83 3.60
N LEU A 19 -32.18 -3.39 2.60
CA LEU A 19 -31.65 -2.99 1.29
C LEU A 19 -30.82 -1.70 1.38
N PHE A 20 -31.25 -0.73 2.20
CA PHE A 20 -30.50 0.48 2.50
C PHE A 20 -29.18 0.15 3.21
N PHE A 21 -29.20 -0.72 4.24
CA PHE A 21 -27.98 -1.20 4.89
C PHE A 21 -27.07 -2.06 3.98
N LEU A 22 -27.63 -2.76 2.99
CA LEU A 22 -26.84 -3.51 2.00
C LEU A 22 -26.21 -2.62 0.92
N THR A 23 -26.70 -1.40 0.74
CA THR A 23 -26.27 -0.50 -0.36
C THR A 23 -25.20 0.51 0.06
N ASP A 24 -24.83 0.57 1.34
CA ASP A 24 -23.66 1.31 1.81
C ASP A 24 -22.34 0.60 1.44
N GLY A 25 -22.11 0.48 0.13
CA GLY A 25 -20.80 0.21 -0.41
C GLY A 25 -19.90 1.41 -0.14
N VAL A 26 -19.04 1.32 0.88
CA VAL A 26 -18.05 2.35 1.19
C VAL A 26 -17.19 2.59 -0.04
N ALA A 27 -17.52 3.63 -0.80
CA ALA A 27 -16.75 4.05 -1.97
C ALA A 27 -15.36 4.49 -1.48
N LEU A 28 -14.34 3.73 -1.86
CA LEU A 28 -12.95 4.05 -1.53
C LEU A 28 -12.57 5.38 -2.20
N SER A 29 -11.89 6.26 -1.46
CA SER A 29 -11.20 7.41 -2.06
C SER A 29 -10.31 6.93 -3.22
N ASN A 30 -10.19 7.76 -4.26
CA ASN A 30 -9.33 7.48 -5.41
C ASN A 30 -7.89 7.13 -4.99
N GLU A 31 -7.37 7.76 -3.92
CA GLU A 31 -6.03 7.43 -3.39
C GLU A 31 -5.98 5.99 -2.87
N LYS A 32 -6.99 5.57 -2.10
CA LYS A 32 -7.06 4.21 -1.54
C LYS A 32 -7.21 3.17 -2.65
N ARG A 33 -8.00 3.48 -3.69
CA ARG A 33 -8.11 2.62 -4.88
C ARG A 33 -6.79 2.48 -5.61
N LEU A 34 -6.05 3.58 -5.79
CA LEU A 34 -4.74 3.59 -6.43
C LEU A 34 -3.70 2.78 -5.64
N ILE A 35 -3.65 3.00 -4.32
CA ILE A 35 -2.75 2.27 -3.42
C ILE A 35 -3.04 0.77 -3.50
N LYS A 36 -4.31 0.37 -3.41
CA LYS A 36 -4.71 -1.03 -3.54
C LYS A 36 -4.25 -1.62 -4.87
N HIS A 37 -4.53 -0.95 -5.98
CA HIS A 37 -4.13 -1.42 -7.31
C HIS A 37 -2.60 -1.54 -7.48
N LEU A 38 -1.83 -0.61 -6.91
CA LEU A 38 -0.36 -0.68 -6.93
C LEU A 38 0.16 -1.85 -6.11
N LEU A 39 -0.37 -2.07 -4.91
CA LEU A 39 0.08 -3.12 -4.00
C LEU A 39 -0.31 -4.52 -4.48
N ASP A 40 -1.52 -4.70 -5.02
CA ASP A 40 -2.01 -5.99 -5.55
C ASP A 40 -1.05 -6.53 -6.65
N ASN A 41 -0.49 -5.64 -7.47
CA ASN A 41 0.49 -6.01 -8.49
C ASN A 41 1.82 -6.50 -7.90
N TYR A 42 2.29 -5.89 -6.80
CA TYR A 42 3.50 -6.33 -6.09
C TYR A 42 3.28 -7.65 -5.35
N GLU A 43 2.08 -7.89 -4.81
CA GLU A 43 1.74 -9.16 -4.17
C GLU A 43 1.72 -10.31 -5.16
N ARG A 44 1.18 -10.09 -6.37
CA ARG A 44 1.08 -11.12 -7.42
C ARG A 44 2.43 -11.48 -8.05
N VAL A 45 3.30 -10.50 -8.31
CA VAL A 45 4.61 -10.71 -8.96
C VAL A 45 5.67 -11.15 -7.93
N GLY A 46 5.45 -10.86 -6.65
CA GLY A 46 6.36 -11.14 -5.56
C GLY A 46 7.18 -9.91 -5.15
N LYS A 47 7.55 -9.85 -3.87
CA LYS A 47 8.31 -8.75 -3.27
C LYS A 47 9.83 -8.90 -3.45
N VAL A 48 10.28 -10.05 -3.93
CA VAL A 48 11.69 -10.42 -4.06
C VAL A 48 12.07 -10.40 -5.53
N GLY A 49 13.08 -9.62 -5.88
CA GLY A 49 13.59 -9.53 -7.25
C GLY A 49 13.77 -8.10 -7.72
N ARG A 50 14.32 -7.95 -8.92
CA ARG A 50 14.56 -6.65 -9.56
C ARG A 50 13.24 -6.12 -10.12
N PRO A 51 12.77 -4.91 -9.75
CA PRO A 51 11.55 -4.31 -10.29
C PRO A 51 11.77 -3.76 -11.71
N VAL A 52 12.10 -4.65 -12.64
CA VAL A 52 12.28 -4.38 -14.07
C VAL A 52 11.30 -5.19 -14.89
N PHE A 53 10.83 -4.63 -16.00
CA PHE A 53 9.99 -5.36 -16.94
C PHE A 53 10.83 -6.33 -17.80
N ASN A 54 11.95 -5.85 -18.35
CA ASN A 54 12.88 -6.68 -19.09
C ASN A 54 14.09 -7.05 -18.25
N THR A 55 14.58 -8.28 -18.42
CA THR A 55 15.78 -8.78 -17.72
C THR A 55 17.05 -8.00 -18.10
N THR A 56 17.08 -7.42 -19.30
CA THR A 56 18.18 -6.62 -19.84
C THR A 56 18.31 -5.24 -19.21
N ASP A 57 17.24 -4.72 -18.58
CA ASP A 57 17.20 -3.34 -18.09
C ASP A 57 17.96 -3.20 -16.77
N THR A 58 18.87 -2.24 -16.65
CA THR A 58 19.63 -1.99 -15.41
C THR A 58 18.85 -1.15 -14.40
N ILE A 59 19.15 -1.33 -13.11
CA ILE A 59 18.60 -0.50 -12.04
C ILE A 59 19.71 0.42 -11.54
N THR A 60 19.47 1.72 -11.59
CA THR A 60 20.36 2.71 -10.96
C THR A 60 19.89 2.99 -9.54
N VAL A 61 20.77 2.80 -8.57
CA VAL A 61 20.53 3.14 -7.16
C VAL A 61 21.37 4.37 -6.82
N GLN A 62 20.71 5.49 -6.55
CA GLN A 62 21.38 6.66 -5.99
C GLN A 62 21.44 6.48 -4.48
N TYR A 63 22.64 6.44 -3.94
CA TYR A 63 22.89 6.21 -2.52
C TYR A 63 23.57 7.43 -1.90
N GLY A 64 23.12 7.81 -0.71
CA GLY A 64 23.68 8.91 0.06
C GLY A 64 23.65 8.60 1.55
N LEU A 65 24.65 9.13 2.24
CA LEU A 65 24.80 9.04 3.69
C LEU A 65 24.93 10.43 4.27
N ALA A 66 24.26 10.68 5.39
CA ALA A 66 24.44 11.88 6.18
C ALA A 66 24.78 11.48 7.62
N LEU A 67 25.98 11.83 8.07
CA LEU A 67 26.40 11.61 9.44
C LEU A 67 25.61 12.54 10.36
N ILE A 68 25.08 11.98 11.45
CA ILE A 68 24.43 12.75 12.51
C ILE A 68 25.44 12.96 13.64
N GLN A 69 26.00 11.87 14.15
CA GLN A 69 26.89 11.91 15.30
C GLN A 69 27.83 10.69 15.34
N ILE A 70 29.01 10.86 15.93
CA ILE A 70 29.88 9.78 16.38
C ILE A 70 29.46 9.38 17.81
N LEU A 71 29.18 8.10 18.00
CA LEU A 71 28.71 7.55 19.28
C LEU A 71 29.87 7.03 20.13
N ASP A 72 30.78 6.28 19.52
CA ASP A 72 31.93 5.69 20.20
C ASP A 72 33.03 5.34 19.20
N LEU A 73 34.27 5.32 19.67
CA LEU A 73 35.47 4.91 18.91
C LEU A 73 36.33 4.01 19.80
N ASP A 74 36.52 2.78 19.36
CA ASP A 74 37.47 1.84 19.95
C ASP A 74 38.70 1.73 19.04
N GLU A 75 39.77 2.47 19.36
CA GLU A 75 40.99 2.43 18.54
C GLU A 75 41.74 1.11 18.65
N LYS A 76 41.61 0.37 19.76
CA LYS A 76 42.27 -0.93 19.90
C LYS A 76 41.63 -1.97 18.99
N ASN A 77 40.30 -1.94 18.88
CA ASN A 77 39.54 -2.87 18.04
C ASN A 77 39.21 -2.31 16.64
N GLN A 78 39.58 -1.05 16.34
CA GLN A 78 39.30 -0.36 15.07
C GLN A 78 37.80 -0.30 14.74
N VAL A 79 36.97 -0.08 15.76
CA VAL A 79 35.52 0.01 15.62
C VAL A 79 35.08 1.45 15.84
N LEU A 80 34.40 2.02 14.84
CA LEU A 80 33.74 3.32 14.93
C LEU A 80 32.23 3.11 14.90
N THR A 81 31.54 3.53 15.96
CA THR A 81 30.09 3.48 16.06
C THR A 81 29.52 4.87 15.77
N THR A 82 28.68 5.00 14.74
CA THR A 82 28.07 6.28 14.36
C THR A 82 26.56 6.16 14.14
N ASN A 83 25.86 7.26 14.38
CA ASN A 83 24.49 7.43 13.96
C ASN A 83 24.47 8.18 12.62
N CYS A 84 23.87 7.58 11.60
CA CYS A 84 23.78 8.18 10.27
C CYS A 84 22.39 7.98 9.66
N TRP A 85 21.97 8.95 8.86
CA TRP A 85 20.86 8.81 7.94
C TRP A 85 21.35 8.16 6.65
N SER A 86 20.70 7.08 6.25
CA SER A 86 20.93 6.42 4.97
C SER A 86 19.77 6.71 4.03
N ARG A 87 20.08 7.20 2.83
CA ARG A 87 19.08 7.51 1.80
C ARG A 87 19.43 6.77 0.52
N TYR A 88 18.44 6.07 -0.01
CA TYR A 88 18.52 5.48 -1.34
C TYR A 88 17.29 5.85 -2.16
N VAL A 89 17.50 6.06 -3.46
CA VAL A 89 16.43 6.30 -4.43
C VAL A 89 16.69 5.44 -5.65
N SER A 90 15.69 4.65 -6.04
CA SER A 90 15.68 3.88 -7.28
C SER A 90 14.33 4.08 -7.98
N ARG A 91 14.32 4.04 -9.32
CA ARG A 91 13.09 4.07 -10.10
C ARG A 91 12.69 2.65 -10.46
N SER A 92 11.42 2.32 -10.25
CA SER A 92 10.80 1.08 -10.73
C SER A 92 10.20 1.33 -12.11
N SER A 93 10.53 0.49 -13.10
CA SER A 93 9.95 0.58 -14.45
C SER A 93 8.64 -0.20 -14.59
N VAL A 94 8.32 -1.06 -13.62
CA VAL A 94 7.15 -1.96 -13.65
C VAL A 94 5.83 -1.22 -13.41
N GLY A 95 5.82 -0.22 -12.53
CA GLY A 95 4.60 0.53 -12.18
C GLY A 95 4.18 1.55 -13.24
N LEU A 96 5.11 2.30 -13.82
CA LEU A 96 4.79 3.44 -14.70
C LEU A 96 4.14 3.05 -16.03
N ARG A 97 4.55 1.95 -16.66
CA ARG A 97 4.05 1.58 -17.99
C ARG A 97 2.61 1.04 -17.96
N ARG A 98 2.23 0.29 -16.91
CA ARG A 98 0.86 -0.25 -16.79
C ARG A 98 -0.17 0.78 -16.34
N MET A 99 0.27 1.90 -15.75
CA MET A 99 -0.64 2.98 -15.36
C MET A 99 -1.13 3.80 -16.56
N GLY A 100 -0.35 3.87 -17.65
CA GLY A 100 -0.78 4.54 -18.88
C GLY A 100 -1.81 3.76 -19.70
N GLU A 101 -2.06 2.48 -19.37
CA GLU A 101 -3.09 1.65 -20.01
C GLU A 101 -4.42 1.61 -19.24
N VAL A 102 -4.45 2.16 -18.01
CA VAL A 102 -5.61 2.08 -17.09
C VAL A 102 -6.33 3.44 -16.95
N ILE A 103 -5.87 4.48 -17.66
CA ILE A 103 -6.49 5.82 -17.69
C ILE A 103 -7.02 6.10 -19.09
#